data_AF-A0A9D7MJ65-F1
#
_entry.id   AF-A0A9D7MJ65-F1
#
_cell.length_a   1.000
_cell.length_b   1.000
_cell.length_c   1.000
_cell.angle_alpha   90.00
_cell.angle_beta   90.00
_cell.angle_gamma   90.00
#
_symmetry.space_group_name_H-M   'P 1'
#
loop_
_entity.id
_entity.type
_entity.pdbx_description
1 polymer ?
#
loop_
_entity_poly.entity_id
_entity_poly.type
_entity_poly.pdbx_seq_one_letter_code
_entity_poly.pdbx_strand_id
1 'polypeptide(L)'
;MAASERDLLETALDELEFPRVLEAIARHCVSDAGSERMLQLRPTMDAVVLRADLDRVSEVLDLIAMGETIPYDRMSDVRGFCHAPASKGTSSLRRTCSRSSKLSKHRGT
;
A
#
# COMPACT_ATOMS: atom_id res chain seq x y z
N MET A 1 -35.27 10.93 -24.26
CA MET A 1 -34.74 9.97 -23.27
C MET A 1 -34.08 10.82 -22.19
N ALA A 2 -34.55 10.78 -20.94
CA ALA A 2 -33.93 11.55 -19.86
C ALA A 2 -32.59 10.89 -19.52
N ALA A 3 -31.49 11.65 -19.62
CA ALA A 3 -30.17 11.19 -19.18
C ALA A 3 -30.22 10.92 -17.68
N SER A 4 -29.60 9.83 -17.23
CA SER A 4 -29.48 9.58 -15.80
C SER A 4 -28.52 10.61 -15.18
N GLU A 5 -28.71 10.91 -13.89
CA GLU A 5 -27.81 11.83 -13.16
C GLU A 5 -26.34 11.39 -13.26
N ARG A 6 -26.09 10.08 -13.34
CA ARG A 6 -24.77 9.51 -13.53
C ARG A 6 -24.18 9.84 -14.90
N ASP A 7 -24.98 9.78 -15.96
CA ASP A 7 -24.52 10.11 -17.31
C ASP A 7 -24.16 11.59 -17.43
N LEU A 8 -24.94 12.46 -16.75
CA LEU A 8 -24.64 13.89 -16.66
C LEU A 8 -23.34 14.15 -15.90
N LEU A 9 -23.11 13.44 -14.79
CA LEU A 9 -21.87 13.57 -14.03
C LEU A 9 -20.65 13.12 -14.83
N GLU A 10 -20.70 11.97 -15.50
CA GLU A 10 -19.58 11.49 -16.32
C GLU A 10 -19.27 12.47 -17.46
N THR A 11 -20.30 12.99 -18.14
CA THR A 11 -20.13 14.02 -19.19
C THR A 11 -19.47 15.28 -18.63
N ALA A 12 -19.92 15.74 -17.45
CA ALA A 12 -19.33 16.90 -16.81
C ALA A 12 -17.87 16.66 -16.39
N LEU A 13 -17.52 15.45 -15.92
CA LEU A 13 -16.15 15.10 -15.56
C LEU A 13 -15.24 15.08 -16.79
N ASP A 14 -15.74 14.60 -17.93
CA ASP A 14 -15.01 14.61 -19.19
C ASP A 14 -14.81 16.04 -19.72
N GLU A 15 -15.86 16.89 -19.67
CA GLU A 15 -15.78 18.30 -20.08
C GLU A 15 -14.81 19.12 -19.20
N LEU A 16 -14.75 18.81 -17.90
CA LEU A 16 -13.80 19.41 -16.97
C LEU A 16 -12.38 18.83 -17.07
N GLU A 17 -12.16 17.90 -18.01
CA GLU A 17 -10.89 17.19 -18.20
C GLU A 17 -10.39 16.50 -16.91
N PHE A 18 -11.31 16.06 -16.04
CA PHE A 18 -10.98 15.48 -14.74
C PHE A 18 -9.98 14.31 -14.83
N PRO A 19 -10.09 13.37 -15.78
CA PRO A 19 -9.08 12.31 -15.95
C PRO A 19 -7.67 12.86 -16.21
N ARG A 20 -7.53 13.94 -16.99
CA ARG A 20 -6.21 14.55 -17.29
C ARG A 20 -5.60 15.20 -16.06
N VAL A 21 -6.43 15.78 -15.18
CA VAL A 21 -5.99 16.31 -13.89
C VAL A 21 -5.47 15.18 -13.00
N LEU A 22 -6.18 14.05 -12.93
CA LEU A 22 -5.72 12.89 -12.17
C LEU A 22 -4.39 12.33 -12.70
N GLU A 23 -4.22 12.25 -14.03
CA GLU A 23 -2.94 11.87 -14.65
C GLU A 23 -1.81 12.84 -14.29
N ALA A 24 -2.11 14.14 -14.23
CA ALA A 24 -1.13 15.14 -13.84
C ALA A 24 -0.67 14.95 -12.40
N ILE A 25 -1.61 14.72 -11.47
CA ILE A 25 -1.28 14.51 -10.06
C ILE A 25 -0.59 13.16 -9.84
N ALA A 26 -1.01 12.11 -10.54
CA ALA A 26 -0.43 10.76 -10.44
C ALA A 26 1.08 10.75 -10.73
N ARG A 27 1.57 11.63 -11.61
CA ARG A 27 3.01 11.80 -11.88
C ARG A 27 3.81 12.35 -10.70
N HIS A 28 3.15 12.97 -9.72
CA HIS A 28 3.77 13.49 -8.50
C HIS A 28 3.66 12.51 -7.32
N CYS A 29 3.01 11.36 -7.50
CA CYS A 29 2.97 10.33 -6.48
C CYS A 29 4.36 9.69 -6.33
N VAL A 30 4.78 9.49 -5.07
CA VAL A 30 6.09 8.88 -4.78
C VAL A 30 6.11 7.37 -5.01
N SER A 31 4.95 6.71 -4.95
CA SER A 31 4.83 5.27 -5.16
C SER A 31 3.88 4.94 -6.32
N ASP A 32 4.18 3.84 -7.01
CA ASP A 32 3.33 3.31 -8.09
C ASP A 32 1.93 2.99 -7.59
N ALA A 33 1.82 2.41 -6.39
CA ALA A 33 0.53 2.16 -5.74
C ALA A 33 -0.28 3.44 -5.50
N GLY A 34 0.40 4.55 -5.16
CA GLY A 34 -0.25 5.85 -5.01
C GLY A 34 -0.75 6.40 -6.36
N SER A 35 0.08 6.29 -7.40
CA SER A 35 -0.27 6.69 -8.77
C SER A 35 -1.50 5.92 -9.27
N GLU A 36 -1.50 4.60 -9.17
CA GLU A 36 -2.63 3.75 -9.55
C GLU A 36 -3.91 4.10 -8.79
N ARG A 37 -3.80 4.33 -7.48
CA ARG A 37 -4.95 4.74 -6.65
C ARG A 37 -5.50 6.10 -7.08
N MET A 38 -4.63 7.03 -7.48
CA MET A 38 -5.06 8.36 -7.92
C MET A 38 -5.83 8.32 -9.23
N LEU A 39 -5.41 7.48 -10.18
CA LEU A 39 -6.10 7.30 -11.46
C LEU A 39 -7.51 6.68 -11.31
N GLN A 40 -7.73 5.93 -10.24
CA GLN A 40 -9.02 5.30 -9.94
C GLN A 40 -9.94 6.18 -9.09
N LEU A 41 -9.50 7.38 -8.71
CA LEU A 41 -10.28 8.25 -7.86
C LEU A 41 -11.59 8.67 -8.56
N ARG A 42 -12.68 8.68 -7.78
CA ARG A 42 -13.98 9.19 -8.20
C ARG A 42 -14.50 10.18 -7.15
N PRO A 43 -15.20 11.25 -7.58
CA PRO A 43 -15.82 12.17 -6.65
C PRO A 43 -16.77 11.44 -5.71
N THR A 44 -16.65 11.70 -4.41
CA THR A 44 -17.58 11.22 -3.38
C THR A 44 -18.44 12.36 -2.90
N MET A 45 -19.70 12.08 -2.59
CA MET A 45 -20.63 13.04 -1.97
C MET A 45 -20.74 12.85 -0.45
N ASP A 46 -19.97 11.90 0.11
CA ASP A 46 -19.93 11.66 1.55
C ASP A 46 -19.06 12.71 2.25
N ALA A 47 -19.72 13.63 2.96
CA ALA A 47 -19.08 14.70 3.68
C ALA A 47 -18.15 14.23 4.81
N VAL A 48 -18.41 13.07 5.42
CA VAL A 48 -17.57 12.53 6.51
C VAL A 48 -16.24 12.05 5.93
N VAL A 49 -16.30 11.32 4.82
CA VAL A 49 -15.10 10.84 4.10
C VAL A 49 -14.27 12.02 3.60
N LEU A 50 -14.91 13.02 2.97
CA LEU A 50 -14.24 14.22 2.48
C LEU A 50 -13.49 14.97 3.59
N ARG A 51 -14.13 15.17 4.75
CA ARG A 51 -13.49 15.85 5.88
C ARG A 51 -12.27 15.08 6.37
N ALA A 52 -12.40 13.78 6.56
CA ALA A 52 -11.28 12.94 7.00
C ALA A 52 -10.11 12.95 5.99
N ASP A 53 -10.39 13.00 4.69
CA ASP A 53 -9.36 13.08 3.66
C ASP A 53 -8.68 14.47 3.65
N LEU A 54 -9.45 15.55 3.81
CA LEU A 54 -8.91 16.90 3.92
C LEU A 54 -8.05 17.09 5.17
N ASP A 55 -8.46 16.53 6.30
CA ASP A 55 -7.69 16.57 7.55
C ASP A 55 -6.32 15.92 7.36
N ARG A 56 -6.26 14.74 6.72
CA ARG A 56 -4.99 14.05 6.40
C ARG A 56 -4.10 14.87 5.47
N VAL A 57 -4.68 15.54 4.47
CA VAL A 57 -3.91 16.42 3.57
C VAL A 57 -3.35 17.61 4.35
N SER A 58 -4.15 18.21 5.23
CA SER A 58 -3.71 19.33 6.07
C SER A 58 -2.54 18.93 6.97
N GLU A 59 -2.62 17.77 7.62
CA GLU A 59 -1.52 17.26 8.46
C GLU A 59 -0.21 17.14 7.68
N VAL A 60 -0.26 16.62 6.44
CA VAL A 60 0.93 16.49 5.60
C VAL A 60 1.46 17.86 5.15
N LEU A 61 0.58 18.81 4.83
CA LEU A 61 0.98 20.18 4.49
C LEU A 61 1.65 20.88 5.67
N ASP A 62 1.17 20.66 6.89
CA ASP A 62 1.79 21.21 8.10
C ASP A 62 3.19 20.63 8.32
N LEU A 63 3.38 19.33 8.12
CA LEU A 63 4.71 18.68 8.17
C LEU A 63 5.68 19.30 7.15
N ILE A 64 5.22 19.52 5.92
CA ILE A 64 6.01 20.17 4.86
C ILE A 64 6.36 21.61 5.26
N ALA A 65 5.39 22.36 5.83
CA ALA A 65 5.59 23.73 6.26
C ALA A 65 6.60 23.84 7.43
N MET A 66 6.64 22.85 8.31
CA MET A 66 7.64 22.73 9.39
C MET A 66 9.04 22.32 8.88
N GLY A 67 9.16 21.95 7.60
CA GLY A 67 10.41 21.52 6.99
C GLY A 67 10.80 20.08 7.35
N GLU A 68 9.87 19.28 7.87
CA GLU A 68 10.10 17.86 8.11
C GLU A 68 10.12 17.10 6.78
N THR A 69 11.17 16.31 6.56
CA THR A 69 11.28 15.48 5.36
C THR A 69 10.86 14.06 5.68
N ILE A 70 9.84 13.58 4.98
CA ILE A 70 9.41 12.19 5.10
C ILE A 70 10.32 11.36 4.18
N PRO A 71 11.03 10.34 4.70
CA PRO A 71 12.02 9.59 3.93
C PRO A 71 11.34 8.55 3.02
N TYR A 72 10.73 9.03 1.94
CA TYR A 72 9.99 8.18 1.00
C TYR A 72 10.89 7.29 0.12
N ASP A 73 12.17 7.63 -0.06
CA ASP A 73 13.13 6.90 -0.91
C ASP A 73 13.33 5.44 -0.54
N ARG A 74 13.00 5.06 0.71
CA ARG A 74 13.18 3.69 1.22
C ARG A 74 11.91 2.84 1.13
N MET A 75 10.81 3.36 0.59
CA MET A 75 9.58 2.61 0.43
C MET A 75 9.61 1.80 -0.87
N SER A 76 9.83 0.50 -0.76
CA SER A 76 9.62 -0.43 -1.88
C SER A 76 8.15 -0.84 -1.99
N ASP A 77 7.71 -1.20 -3.20
CA ASP A 77 6.36 -1.76 -3.39
C ASP A 77 6.26 -3.14 -2.71
N VAL A 78 5.47 -3.21 -1.64
CA VAL A 78 5.27 -4.43 -0.85
C VAL A 78 4.16 -5.33 -1.38
N ARG A 79 3.36 -4.87 -2.36
CA ARG A 79 2.21 -5.64 -2.88
C ARG A 79 2.64 -6.98 -3.47
N GLY A 80 3.79 -7.01 -4.14
CA GLY A 80 4.40 -8.24 -4.66
C GLY A 80 4.75 -9.27 -3.58
N PHE A 81 5.01 -8.83 -2.34
CA PHE A 81 5.28 -9.72 -1.21
C PHE A 81 4.00 -10.13 -0.47
N CYS A 82 2.98 -9.28 -0.43
CA CYS A 82 1.69 -9.59 0.19
C CYS A 82 0.85 -10.58 -0.64
N HIS A 83 1.11 -10.70 -1.95
CA HIS A 83 0.47 -11.70 -2.82
C HIS A 83 1.11 -13.09 -2.76
N ALA A 84 2.10 -13.34 -1.89
CA ALA A 84 2.60 -14.69 -1.66
C ALA A 84 1.43 -15.60 -1.23
N PRO A 85 1.16 -16.71 -1.94
CA PRO A 85 0.14 -17.66 -1.48
C PRO A 85 0.58 -18.14 -0.11
N ALA A 86 -0.32 -18.05 0.88
CA ALA A 86 -0.13 -18.52 2.25
C ALA A 86 0.82 -19.73 2.26
N SER A 87 2.09 -19.50 2.59
CA SER A 87 3.09 -20.55 2.59
C SER A 87 2.61 -21.59 3.58
N LYS A 88 2.24 -22.76 3.06
CA LYS A 88 1.90 -23.96 3.84
C LYS A 88 2.85 -24.03 5.02
N GLY A 89 2.28 -24.08 6.22
CA GLY A 89 3.03 -24.11 7.47
C GLY A 89 4.21 -25.07 7.37
N THR A 90 5.41 -24.56 7.60
CA THR A 90 6.62 -25.37 7.68
C THR A 90 6.58 -26.17 8.98
N SER A 91 5.85 -27.29 8.95
CA SER A 91 5.93 -28.36 9.93
C SER A 91 7.16 -29.23 9.66
N SER A 92 8.35 -28.63 9.70
CA SER A 92 9.62 -29.36 9.60
C SER A 92 10.56 -29.02 10.77
N LEU A 93 10.06 -29.28 11.98
CA LEU A 93 10.89 -29.42 13.18
C LEU A 93 10.70 -30.81 13.79
N ARG A 94 10.89 -31.87 12.99
CA ARG A 94 11.29 -33.17 13.53
C ARG A 94 12.80 -33.21 13.58
N ARG A 95 13.33 -32.86 14.76
CA ARG A 95 14.72 -33.09 15.16
C ARG A 95 15.01 -34.58 15.04
N THR A 96 15.73 -34.99 14.00
CA THR A 96 16.54 -36.20 14.07
C THR A 96 17.79 -35.86 14.88
N CYS A 97 17.68 -35.87 16.21
CA CYS A 97 18.85 -36.04 17.07
C CYS A 97 19.19 -37.53 17.12
N SER A 98 19.71 -38.05 16.02
CA SER A 98 20.56 -39.23 16.00
C SER A 98 21.90 -38.85 16.61
N ARG A 99 21.95 -38.77 17.94
CA ARG A 99 23.20 -38.56 18.69
C ARG A 99 23.85 -39.93 18.90
N SER A 100 24.69 -40.27 17.93
CA SER A 100 25.65 -41.37 17.94
C SER A 100 26.46 -41.38 19.25
N SER A 101 26.19 -42.35 20.12
CA SER A 101 27.03 -42.65 21.29
C SER A 101 28.07 -43.70 20.91
N LYS A 102 29.23 -43.24 20.42
CA LYS A 102 30.48 -44.02 20.38
C LYS A 102 31.67 -43.11 20.71
N LEU A 103 32.22 -43.27 21.91
CA LEU A 103 33.64 -43.15 22.32
C LEU A 103 33.67 -43.21 23.87
N SER A 104 34.02 -44.34 24.50
CA SER A 104 35.38 -44.83 24.78
C SER A 104 36.20 -43.96 25.75
N LYS A 105 36.38 -44.47 26.99
CA LYS A 105 37.64 -44.63 27.75
C LYS A 105 37.31 -44.84 29.24
N HIS A 106 37.61 -46.01 29.80
CA HIS A 106 38.87 -46.43 30.44
C HIS A 106 39.10 -45.87 31.87
N ARG A 107 39.32 -46.83 32.78
CA ARG A 107 40.05 -46.80 34.08
C ARG A 107 39.27 -46.49 35.36
N GLY A 108 39.38 -47.43 36.31
CA GLY A 108 39.44 -47.13 37.74
C GLY A 108 38.88 -48.22 38.65
N THR A 109 39.58 -49.35 38.79
CA THR A 109 40.07 -49.93 40.07
C THR A 109 40.91 -51.16 39.74
#